data_AF-A0A3D1R989-F1
#
_entry.id   AF-A0A3D1R989-F1
#
_cell.length_a   1.000
_cell.length_b   1.000
_cell.length_c   1.000
_cell.angle_alpha   90.00
_cell.angle_beta   90.00
_cell.angle_gamma   90.00
#
_symmetry.space_group_name_H-M   'P 1'
#
loop_
_entity.id
_entity.type
_entity.pdbx_description
1 polymer ?
#
loop_
_entity_poly.entity_id
_entity_poly.type
_entity_poly.pdbx_seq_one_letter_code
_entity_poly.pdbx_strand_id
1 'polypeptide(L)'
;MGTRLDGMRTTLHSLLALGTTALFALAVPGVAADEPPVGPPQPERRFDALAIPLVAYNTDEGFGLGLVGGAYLYRRGVEPYAHAVAAEVFFTTGGIQSHFLRYDGPDFLGSSLRLEGRLSYRAERFDPFYGLGNASSPDLAVELRTPAFSYRSRRAGGWARVRLGRERSNPRPYAGYEFDYTIVHPYPGSALAQQAP
;
A
#
# COMPACT_ATOMS: atom_id res chain seq x y z
N MET A 1 -33.43 -44.24 25.29
CA MET A 1 -34.43 -44.21 24.18
C MET A 1 -34.30 -42.85 23.53
N GLY A 2 -33.68 -42.64 22.38
CA GLY A 2 -32.91 -43.50 21.48
C GLY A 2 -31.80 -42.67 20.82
N THR A 3 -30.76 -43.35 20.39
CA THR A 3 -29.60 -42.88 19.63
C THR A 3 -29.96 -42.66 18.15
N ARG A 4 -29.35 -41.66 17.49
CA ARG A 4 -28.83 -41.85 16.12
C ARG A 4 -27.79 -40.80 15.73
N LEU A 5 -26.63 -41.33 15.33
CA LEU A 5 -25.54 -40.70 14.59
C LEU A 5 -25.97 -40.43 13.13
N ASP A 6 -25.42 -39.37 12.53
CA ASP A 6 -24.96 -39.22 11.14
C ASP A 6 -24.63 -37.72 10.95
N GLY A 7 -23.46 -37.24 10.52
CA GLY A 7 -22.42 -37.85 9.70
C GLY A 7 -22.46 -37.29 8.28
N MET A 8 -22.10 -36.01 8.02
CA MET A 8 -21.65 -35.55 6.69
C MET A 8 -21.08 -34.13 6.76
N ARG A 9 -19.75 -33.95 6.65
CA ARG A 9 -18.99 -33.61 5.42
C ARG A 9 -19.18 -32.16 4.95
N THR A 10 -18.07 -31.42 4.99
CA THR A 10 -17.52 -30.62 3.87
C THR A 10 -18.49 -29.58 3.26
N THR A 11 -18.27 -28.28 3.37
CA THR A 11 -17.29 -27.58 2.54
C THR A 11 -16.86 -26.25 3.14
N LEU A 12 -15.54 -26.05 3.22
CA LEU A 12 -14.92 -24.74 3.32
C LEU A 12 -15.19 -24.01 1.99
N HIS A 13 -16.06 -23.01 1.98
CA HIS A 13 -16.15 -22.09 0.86
C HIS A 13 -15.35 -20.84 1.18
N SER A 14 -14.04 -20.98 1.01
CA SER A 14 -13.15 -19.87 0.73
C SER A 14 -13.62 -19.23 -0.58
N LEU A 15 -14.44 -18.19 -0.51
CA LEU A 15 -14.81 -17.44 -1.70
C LEU A 15 -13.61 -16.59 -2.10
N LEU A 16 -12.74 -17.22 -2.91
CA LEU A 16 -11.71 -16.57 -3.68
C LEU A 16 -12.43 -15.64 -4.67
N ALA A 17 -12.56 -14.36 -4.31
CA ALA A 17 -12.99 -13.35 -5.26
C ALA A 17 -11.87 -13.20 -6.32
N LEU A 18 -12.00 -13.96 -7.40
CA LEU A 18 -11.23 -13.84 -8.63
C LEU A 18 -11.55 -12.50 -9.29
N GLY A 19 -10.95 -11.42 -8.76
CA GLY A 19 -10.80 -10.17 -9.49
C GLY A 19 -9.78 -10.40 -10.60
N THR A 20 -10.25 -10.61 -11.83
CA THR A 20 -9.38 -10.71 -13.00
C THR A 20 -8.81 -9.33 -13.31
N THR A 21 -7.71 -8.97 -12.65
CA THR A 21 -6.95 -7.76 -12.98
C THR A 21 -6.24 -8.02 -14.32
N ALA A 22 -6.86 -7.62 -15.42
CA ALA A 22 -6.18 -7.56 -16.70
C ALA A 22 -5.14 -6.44 -16.65
N LEU A 23 -3.90 -6.81 -16.31
CA LEU A 23 -2.76 -5.92 -16.28
C LEU A 23 -2.34 -5.60 -17.73
N PHE A 24 -2.92 -4.54 -18.32
CA PHE A 24 -2.36 -3.98 -19.55
C PHE A 24 -1.15 -3.14 -19.18
N ALA A 25 0.02 -3.79 -19.16
CA ALA A 25 1.30 -3.10 -19.12
C ALA A 25 1.46 -2.32 -20.42
N LEU A 26 1.26 -1.00 -20.38
CA LEU A 26 1.78 -0.11 -21.41
C LEU A 26 3.30 -0.11 -21.25
N ALA A 27 3.95 -0.98 -22.04
CA ALA A 27 5.40 -1.04 -22.11
C ALA A 27 5.93 0.30 -22.63
N VAL A 28 6.57 1.07 -21.74
CA VAL A 28 7.58 2.03 -22.18
C VAL A 28 8.70 1.18 -22.80
N PRO A 29 9.10 1.42 -24.05
CA PRO A 29 10.07 0.56 -24.71
C PRO A 29 11.43 0.63 -24.00
N GLY A 30 11.89 -0.53 -23.53
CA GLY A 30 13.30 -0.91 -23.48
C GLY A 30 14.00 -0.86 -22.12
N VAL A 31 13.99 -1.99 -21.39
CA VAL A 31 15.25 -2.62 -20.93
C VAL A 31 15.06 -4.13 -21.08
N ALA A 32 15.54 -4.68 -22.19
CA ALA A 32 15.82 -6.10 -22.27
C ALA A 32 16.91 -6.41 -21.22
N ALA A 33 16.68 -7.42 -20.39
CA ALA A 33 17.73 -8.00 -19.56
C ALA A 33 18.67 -8.81 -20.45
N ASP A 34 19.56 -8.11 -21.15
CA ASP A 34 20.73 -8.73 -21.77
C ASP A 34 21.76 -9.00 -20.68
N GLU A 35 22.32 -10.22 -20.66
CA GLU A 35 23.56 -10.50 -19.94
C GLU A 35 24.61 -9.45 -20.37
N PRO A 36 25.32 -8.79 -19.43
CA PRO A 36 26.21 -7.72 -19.81
C PRO A 36 27.36 -8.30 -20.66
N PRO A 37 27.53 -7.87 -21.93
CA PRO A 37 28.75 -8.17 -22.66
C PRO A 37 29.91 -7.44 -21.98
N VAL A 38 31.09 -8.05 -21.96
CA VAL A 38 32.34 -7.39 -21.57
C VAL A 38 32.62 -6.31 -22.62
N GLY A 39 32.06 -5.13 -22.37
CA GLY A 39 32.18 -3.93 -23.18
C GLY A 39 32.90 -2.81 -22.42
N PRO A 40 33.26 -1.71 -23.11
CA PRO A 40 33.95 -0.57 -22.52
C PRO A 40 33.23 -0.03 -21.28
N PRO A 41 33.94 0.65 -20.36
CA PRO A 41 33.40 1.09 -19.07
C PRO A 41 32.07 1.80 -19.28
N GLN A 42 31.02 1.21 -18.70
CA GLN A 42 29.67 1.74 -18.75
C GLN A 42 29.71 3.21 -18.31
N PRO A 43 29.09 4.14 -19.07
CA PRO A 43 29.01 5.53 -18.65
C PRO A 43 28.42 5.57 -17.24
N GLU A 44 28.98 6.44 -16.39
CA GLU A 44 28.55 6.53 -15.00
C GLU A 44 27.05 6.72 -14.92
N ARG A 45 26.36 5.66 -14.52
CA ARG A 45 24.91 5.61 -14.45
C ARG A 45 24.50 6.59 -13.35
N ARG A 46 24.00 7.77 -13.74
CA ARG A 46 23.66 8.86 -12.80
C ARG A 46 22.33 8.63 -12.10
N PHE A 47 21.38 8.03 -12.82
CA PHE A 47 20.09 7.64 -12.28
C PHE A 47 19.50 6.46 -13.07
N ASP A 48 18.55 5.77 -12.45
CA ASP A 48 17.64 4.81 -13.10
C ASP A 48 16.23 5.08 -12.61
N ALA A 49 15.23 5.00 -13.48
CA ALA A 49 13.86 5.30 -13.14
C ALA A 49 12.87 4.46 -13.94
N LEU A 50 11.78 4.07 -13.28
CA LEU A 50 10.67 3.36 -13.88
C LEU A 50 9.35 3.99 -13.42
N ALA A 51 8.41 4.13 -14.35
CA ALA A 51 7.06 4.56 -14.07
C ALA A 51 6.06 3.65 -14.80
N ILE A 52 4.99 3.26 -14.12
CA ILE A 52 3.98 2.33 -14.58
C ILE A 52 2.61 2.99 -14.41
N PRO A 53 1.85 3.19 -15.51
CA PRO A 53 0.48 3.66 -15.40
C PRO A 53 -0.38 2.61 -14.70
N LEU A 54 -1.27 3.08 -13.83
CA LEU A 54 -2.25 2.24 -13.15
C LEU A 54 -3.62 2.49 -13.78
N VAL A 55 -4.24 1.43 -14.28
CA VAL A 55 -5.61 1.46 -14.79
C VAL A 55 -6.37 0.30 -14.18
N ALA A 56 -7.52 0.58 -13.60
CA ALA A 56 -8.38 -0.43 -12.98
C ALA A 56 -9.85 -0.14 -13.29
N TYR A 57 -10.69 -1.17 -13.19
CA TYR A 57 -12.13 -1.00 -13.18
C TYR A 57 -12.72 -2.02 -12.23
N ASN A 58 -13.67 -1.58 -11.41
CA ASN A 58 -14.54 -2.45 -10.65
C ASN A 58 -15.94 -1.85 -10.58
N THR A 59 -16.94 -2.67 -10.27
CA THR A 59 -18.35 -2.24 -10.27
C THR A 59 -18.68 -1.28 -9.12
N ASP A 60 -17.93 -1.35 -8.02
CA ASP A 60 -18.26 -0.68 -6.76
C ASP A 60 -17.62 0.72 -6.66
N GLU A 61 -16.40 0.85 -7.17
CA GLU A 61 -15.52 2.01 -7.15
C GLU A 61 -15.35 2.61 -8.56
N GLY A 62 -15.82 1.93 -9.61
CA GLY A 62 -15.80 2.39 -10.99
C GLY A 62 -14.39 2.35 -11.62
N PHE A 63 -14.12 3.30 -12.51
CA PHE A 63 -12.83 3.41 -13.19
C PHE A 63 -11.76 3.99 -12.26
N GLY A 64 -10.60 3.34 -12.23
CA GLY A 64 -9.40 3.75 -11.52
C GLY A 64 -8.30 4.18 -12.48
N LEU A 65 -7.64 5.31 -12.18
CA LEU A 65 -6.49 5.81 -12.92
C LEU A 65 -5.41 6.29 -11.94
N GLY A 66 -4.16 6.00 -12.26
CA GLY A 66 -3.03 6.42 -11.47
C GLY A 66 -1.69 6.20 -12.15
N LEU A 67 -0.64 6.42 -11.36
CA LEU A 67 0.75 6.21 -11.75
C LEU A 67 1.53 5.79 -10.52
N VAL A 68 2.35 4.75 -10.66
CA VAL A 68 3.35 4.37 -9.67
C VAL A 68 4.73 4.40 -10.30
N GLY A 69 5.74 4.83 -9.58
CA GLY A 69 7.09 4.82 -10.10
C GLY A 69 8.13 4.99 -9.01
N GLY A 70 9.38 4.84 -9.42
CA GLY A 70 10.52 5.07 -8.55
C GLY A 70 11.78 5.35 -9.33
N ALA A 71 12.73 5.96 -8.64
CA ALA A 71 14.04 6.27 -9.18
C ALA A 71 15.14 5.99 -8.17
N TYR A 72 16.26 5.49 -8.67
CA TYR A 72 17.53 5.36 -7.98
C TYR A 72 18.48 6.43 -8.50
N LEU A 73 19.07 7.20 -7.59
CA LEU A 73 20.10 8.18 -7.90
C LEU A 73 21.44 7.62 -7.40
N TYR A 74 22.44 7.63 -8.26
CA TYR A 74 23.76 7.08 -7.96
C TYR A 74 24.77 8.21 -7.75
N ARG A 75 25.75 7.96 -6.88
CA ARG A 75 26.89 8.84 -6.61
C ARG A 75 28.16 8.00 -6.63
N ARG A 76 29.25 8.53 -7.18
CA ARG A 76 30.56 7.86 -7.17
C ARG A 76 30.93 7.48 -5.74
N GLY A 77 31.35 6.23 -5.53
CA GLY A 77 31.79 5.72 -4.23
C GLY A 77 30.66 5.37 -3.25
N VAL A 78 29.39 5.43 -3.68
CA VAL A 78 28.24 5.05 -2.85
C VAL A 78 27.46 3.91 -3.52
N GLU A 79 27.49 2.75 -2.88
CA GLU A 79 26.77 1.55 -3.29
C GLU A 79 25.70 1.16 -2.26
N PRO A 80 24.57 0.56 -2.68
CA PRO A 80 24.17 0.30 -4.07
C PRO A 80 23.61 1.53 -4.80
N TYR A 81 23.15 2.56 -4.07
CA TYR A 81 22.66 3.84 -4.59
C TYR A 81 22.82 4.93 -3.52
N ALA A 82 22.83 6.20 -3.93
CA ALA A 82 22.89 7.34 -3.02
C ALA A 82 21.51 7.67 -2.44
N HIS A 83 20.50 7.68 -3.30
CA HIS A 83 19.12 7.97 -2.93
C HIS A 83 18.17 7.11 -3.75
N ALA A 84 17.07 6.70 -3.14
CA ALA A 84 15.95 6.08 -3.81
C ALA A 84 14.66 6.81 -3.43
N VAL A 85 13.83 7.07 -4.43
CA VAL A 85 12.50 7.65 -4.25
C VAL A 85 11.47 6.77 -4.95
N ALA A 86 10.30 6.62 -4.36
CA ALA A 86 9.16 5.97 -5.00
C ALA A 86 7.88 6.69 -4.64
N ALA A 87 6.96 6.81 -5.59
CA ALA A 87 5.69 7.45 -5.35
C ALA A 87 4.57 6.75 -6.11
N GLU A 88 3.36 6.87 -5.57
CA GLU A 88 2.13 6.45 -6.22
C GLU A 88 1.08 7.54 -6.04
N VAL A 89 0.31 7.74 -7.10
CA VAL A 89 -0.95 8.47 -7.06
C VAL A 89 -2.02 7.63 -7.74
N PHE A 90 -3.13 7.38 -7.07
CA PHE A 90 -4.22 6.57 -7.59
C PHE A 90 -5.58 7.12 -7.14
N PHE A 91 -6.52 7.17 -8.09
CA PHE A 91 -7.87 7.67 -7.89
C PHE A 91 -8.87 6.77 -8.58
N THR A 92 -10.06 6.60 -7.99
CA THR A 92 -11.20 5.98 -8.66
C THR A 92 -12.37 6.96 -8.81
N THR A 93 -13.22 6.74 -9.82
CA THR A 93 -14.47 7.51 -10.01
C THR A 93 -15.44 7.38 -8.83
N GLY A 94 -15.36 6.29 -8.08
CA GLY A 94 -16.12 6.01 -6.86
C GLY A 94 -15.57 6.71 -5.63
N GLY A 95 -14.46 7.45 -5.76
CA GLY A 95 -13.90 8.30 -4.72
C GLY A 95 -12.88 7.63 -3.81
N ILE A 96 -12.40 6.43 -4.16
CA ILE A 96 -11.27 5.78 -3.48
C ILE A 96 -9.98 6.45 -3.94
N GLN A 97 -9.06 6.63 -3.00
CA GLN A 97 -7.74 7.21 -3.30
C GLN A 97 -6.64 6.47 -2.56
N SER A 98 -5.50 6.27 -3.21
CA SER A 98 -4.28 5.79 -2.57
C SER A 98 -3.08 6.53 -3.11
N HIS A 99 -2.36 7.19 -2.21
CA HIS A 99 -1.15 7.93 -2.55
C HIS A 99 -0.04 7.55 -1.59
N PHE A 100 1.18 7.45 -2.07
CA PHE A 100 2.35 7.39 -1.19
C PHE A 100 3.56 8.09 -1.79
N LEU A 101 4.46 8.47 -0.90
CA LEU A 101 5.82 8.90 -1.23
C LEU A 101 6.77 8.17 -0.28
N ARG A 102 7.80 7.53 -0.82
CA ARG A 102 8.84 6.84 -0.08
C ARG A 102 10.19 7.38 -0.47
N TYR A 103 11.06 7.53 0.53
CA TYR A 103 12.45 7.90 0.37
C TYR A 103 13.34 6.93 1.13
N ASP A 104 14.51 6.66 0.57
CA ASP A 104 15.57 5.85 1.20
C ASP A 104 16.94 6.37 0.77
N GLY A 105 17.78 6.73 1.73
CA GLY A 105 19.15 7.22 1.50
C GLY A 105 20.13 6.48 2.40
N PRO A 106 20.85 5.46 1.91
CA PRO A 106 21.79 4.66 2.71
C PRO A 106 23.01 5.40 3.23
N ASP A 107 23.42 6.47 2.54
CA ASP A 107 24.52 7.36 2.89
C ASP A 107 24.01 8.80 2.92
N PHE A 108 23.15 9.08 3.91
CA PHE A 108 22.51 10.37 4.05
C PHE A 108 23.56 11.44 4.38
N LEU A 109 23.73 12.40 3.47
CA LEU A 109 24.70 13.51 3.59
C LEU A 109 26.16 13.08 3.80
N GLY A 110 26.59 11.92 3.28
CA GLY A 110 27.99 11.47 3.41
C GLY A 110 28.31 10.87 4.78
N SER A 111 27.29 10.46 5.53
CA SER A 111 27.41 9.87 6.87
C SER A 111 27.15 8.35 6.84
N SER A 112 27.53 7.65 7.91
CA SER A 112 27.13 6.23 8.09
C SER A 112 25.70 6.09 8.61
N LEU A 113 24.81 7.03 8.27
CA LEU A 113 23.39 7.02 8.61
C LEU A 113 22.55 6.74 7.37
N ARG A 114 21.62 5.80 7.53
CA ARG A 114 20.58 5.55 6.55
C ARG A 114 19.28 6.22 6.99
N LEU A 115 18.77 7.12 6.15
CA LEU A 115 17.48 7.78 6.35
C LEU A 115 16.43 7.15 5.46
N GLU A 116 15.36 6.65 6.06
CA GLU A 116 14.23 6.06 5.37
C GLU A 116 12.95 6.79 5.80
N GLY A 117 12.00 6.93 4.88
CA GLY A 117 10.71 7.49 5.22
C GLY A 117 9.62 7.15 4.22
N ARG A 118 8.38 7.19 4.69
CA ARG A 118 7.18 7.06 3.88
C ARG A 118 6.10 8.01 4.37
N LEU A 119 5.43 8.66 3.44
CA LEU A 119 4.15 9.34 3.64
C LEU A 119 3.09 8.59 2.84
N SER A 120 1.89 8.49 3.38
CA SER A 120 0.76 7.83 2.72
C SER A 120 -0.54 8.55 3.00
N TYR A 121 -1.39 8.57 1.99
CA TYR A 121 -2.78 9.01 2.09
C TYR A 121 -3.69 7.95 1.50
N ARG A 122 -4.80 7.67 2.18
CA ARG A 122 -5.83 6.74 1.72
C ARG A 122 -7.21 7.31 2.00
N ALA A 123 -8.10 7.26 1.01
CA ALA A 123 -9.51 7.58 1.19
C ALA A 123 -10.34 6.35 0.84
N GLU A 124 -11.17 5.89 1.78
CA GLU A 124 -12.04 4.72 1.62
C GLU A 124 -13.51 5.11 1.82
N ARG A 125 -14.42 4.43 1.13
CA ARG A 125 -15.86 4.75 1.13
C ARG A 125 -16.71 3.79 1.96
N PHE A 126 -16.29 2.54 2.06
CA PHE A 126 -17.07 1.44 2.61
C PHE A 126 -16.29 0.72 3.71
N ASP A 127 -15.66 1.50 4.60
CA ASP A 127 -15.03 0.88 5.76
C ASP A 127 -16.13 0.30 6.67
N PRO A 128 -16.03 -0.97 7.05
CA PRO A 128 -17.08 -1.65 7.79
C PRO A 128 -17.16 -1.14 9.23
N PHE A 129 -18.38 -0.96 9.72
CA PHE A 129 -18.67 -0.66 11.11
C PHE A 129 -19.37 -1.85 11.78
N TYR A 130 -18.74 -2.42 12.79
CA TYR A 130 -19.25 -3.61 13.48
C TYR A 130 -20.07 -3.31 14.74
N GLY A 131 -20.15 -2.05 15.19
CA GLY A 131 -20.77 -1.67 16.47
C GLY A 131 -19.74 -1.42 17.58
N LEU A 132 -20.15 -0.71 18.63
CA LEU A 132 -19.29 -0.37 19.79
C LEU A 132 -19.41 -1.42 20.91
N GLY A 133 -18.27 -1.84 21.45
CA GLY A 133 -18.20 -2.73 22.63
C GLY A 133 -18.91 -4.06 22.43
N ASN A 134 -19.71 -4.47 23.44
CA ASN A 134 -20.45 -5.73 23.43
C ASN A 134 -21.67 -5.72 22.47
N ALA A 135 -22.01 -4.57 21.89
CA ALA A 135 -23.01 -4.45 20.82
C ALA A 135 -22.40 -4.70 19.43
N SER A 136 -21.16 -5.18 19.36
CA SER A 136 -20.55 -5.57 18.10
C SER A 136 -21.20 -6.85 17.56
N SER A 137 -21.70 -6.81 16.32
CA SER A 137 -22.30 -7.99 15.67
C SER A 137 -21.32 -8.61 14.67
N PRO A 138 -20.77 -9.81 14.94
CA PRO A 138 -19.90 -10.51 14.00
C PRO A 138 -20.64 -11.05 12.77
N ASP A 139 -21.98 -11.19 12.82
CA ASP A 139 -22.81 -11.74 11.72
C ASP A 139 -23.17 -10.71 10.63
N LEU A 140 -22.65 -9.47 10.69
CA LEU A 140 -22.87 -8.43 9.68
C LEU A 140 -22.10 -8.64 8.37
N ALA A 141 -21.48 -9.81 8.16
CA ALA A 141 -20.63 -10.12 7.01
C ALA A 141 -21.30 -9.91 5.64
N VAL A 142 -22.63 -9.84 5.58
CA VAL A 142 -23.40 -9.77 4.33
C VAL A 142 -23.74 -8.33 3.88
N GLU A 143 -23.64 -7.31 4.75
CA GLU A 143 -24.09 -5.93 4.43
C GLU A 143 -23.03 -4.83 4.62
N LEU A 144 -21.74 -5.18 4.63
CA LEU A 144 -20.63 -4.27 4.88
C LEU A 144 -20.46 -3.13 3.85
N ARG A 145 -21.16 -3.21 2.70
CA ARG A 145 -21.16 -2.16 1.65
C ARG A 145 -22.45 -1.32 1.63
N THR A 146 -23.35 -1.52 2.59
CA THR A 146 -24.54 -0.67 2.75
C THR A 146 -24.17 0.56 3.58
N PRO A 147 -24.64 1.77 3.23
CA PRO A 147 -24.40 2.98 4.03
C PRO A 147 -24.84 2.85 5.50
N ALA A 148 -25.77 1.94 5.80
CA ALA A 148 -26.23 1.63 7.14
C ALA A 148 -25.12 1.10 8.08
N PHE A 149 -24.18 0.29 7.56
CA PHE A 149 -23.14 -0.40 8.34
C PHE A 149 -21.71 -0.06 7.89
N SER A 150 -21.54 1.05 7.18
CA SER A 150 -20.24 1.51 6.71
C SER A 150 -20.02 2.99 6.99
N TYR A 151 -18.78 3.42 6.84
CA TYR A 151 -18.40 4.83 6.91
C TYR A 151 -17.32 5.14 5.88
N ARG A 152 -17.16 6.44 5.62
CA ARG A 152 -16.04 6.94 4.84
C ARG A 152 -14.89 7.27 5.77
N SER A 153 -13.68 6.87 5.39
CA SER A 153 -12.47 7.27 6.11
C SER A 153 -11.49 7.99 5.21
N ARG A 154 -10.68 8.84 5.83
CA ARG A 154 -9.47 9.41 5.24
C ARG A 154 -8.34 9.20 6.21
N ARG A 155 -7.30 8.49 5.79
CA ARG A 155 -6.12 8.17 6.58
C ARG A 155 -4.93 8.88 5.97
N ALA A 156 -4.28 9.72 6.76
CA ALA A 156 -2.99 10.29 6.42
C ALA A 156 -1.98 9.80 7.45
N GLY A 157 -0.89 9.21 6.99
CA GLY A 157 0.07 8.60 7.89
C GLY A 157 1.44 8.57 7.28
N GLY A 158 2.40 8.09 8.06
CA GLY A 158 3.75 7.96 7.61
C GLY A 158 4.68 7.52 8.70
N TRP A 159 5.88 7.16 8.30
CA TRP A 159 6.96 6.83 9.20
C TRP A 159 8.26 7.41 8.70
N ALA A 160 9.16 7.68 9.63
CA ALA A 160 10.54 8.06 9.35
C ALA A 160 11.45 7.22 10.26
N ARG A 161 12.58 6.77 9.71
CA ARG A 161 13.55 5.96 10.43
C ARG A 161 14.97 6.39 10.08
N VAL A 162 15.81 6.46 11.10
CA VAL A 162 17.25 6.61 10.98
C VAL A 162 17.90 5.33 11.47
N ARG A 163 18.81 4.76 10.67
CA ARG A 163 19.58 3.57 11.02
C ARG A 163 21.07 3.93 11.04
N LEU A 164 21.74 3.51 12.11
CA LEU A 164 23.17 3.70 12.31
C LEU A 164 23.95 2.53 11.72
N GLY A 165 25.07 2.87 11.07
CA GLY A 165 26.03 1.91 10.56
C GLY A 165 25.90 1.66 9.05
N ARG A 166 26.99 1.19 8.45
CA ARG A 166 27.04 0.84 7.03
C ARG A 166 26.26 -0.46 6.76
N GLU A 167 25.92 -0.73 5.50
CA GLU A 167 25.12 -1.91 5.11
C GLU A 167 25.57 -3.23 5.78
N ARG A 168 26.89 -3.41 5.97
CA ARG A 168 27.53 -4.60 6.58
C ARG A 168 27.82 -4.51 8.09
N SER A 169 27.55 -3.40 8.78
CA SER A 169 27.83 -3.30 10.22
C SER A 169 26.83 -4.12 11.03
N ASN A 170 27.28 -4.73 12.13
CA ASN A 170 26.45 -5.44 13.10
C ASN A 170 26.94 -5.06 14.52
N PRO A 171 26.08 -4.59 15.45
CA PRO A 171 24.63 -4.35 15.34
C PRO A 171 24.24 -3.15 14.45
N ARG A 172 22.95 -3.09 14.06
CA ARG A 172 22.35 -1.98 13.28
C ARG A 172 21.26 -1.27 14.09
N PRO A 173 21.64 -0.41 15.06
CA PRO A 173 20.65 0.33 15.83
C PRO A 173 19.85 1.26 14.94
N TYR A 174 18.58 1.46 15.26
CA TYR A 174 17.71 2.38 14.56
C TYR A 174 16.81 3.13 15.54
N ALA A 175 16.40 4.32 15.15
CA ALA A 175 15.36 5.10 15.80
C ALA A 175 14.34 5.50 14.72
N GLY A 176 13.06 5.54 15.07
CA GLY A 176 12.04 5.93 14.13
C GLY A 176 10.80 6.45 14.83
N TYR A 177 9.98 7.13 14.03
CA TYR A 177 8.69 7.65 14.44
C TYR A 177 7.66 7.28 13.38
N GLU A 178 6.45 6.96 13.82
CA GLU A 178 5.32 6.65 12.97
C GLU A 178 4.11 7.42 13.48
N PHE A 179 3.31 7.92 12.55
CA PHE A 179 2.05 8.57 12.84
C PHE A 179 0.96 8.07 11.88
N ASP A 180 -0.26 7.94 12.42
CA ASP A 180 -1.47 7.70 11.65
C ASP A 180 -2.53 8.68 12.12
N TYR A 181 -3.16 9.36 11.17
CA TYR A 181 -4.25 10.28 11.39
C TYR A 181 -5.45 9.85 10.55
N THR A 182 -6.48 9.35 11.23
CA THR A 182 -7.69 8.84 10.60
C THR A 182 -8.87 9.77 10.90
N ILE A 183 -9.49 10.32 9.85
CA ILE A 183 -10.75 11.07 9.93
C ILE A 183 -11.89 10.17 9.46
N VAL A 184 -12.88 9.98 10.33
CA VAL A 184 -14.07 9.18 10.06
C VAL A 184 -15.27 10.10 9.74
N HIS A 185 -15.98 9.79 8.66
CA HIS A 185 -17.19 10.48 8.24
C HIS A 185 -18.34 9.46 8.14
N PRO A 186 -19.22 9.39 9.15
CA PRO A 186 -20.37 8.50 9.11
C PRO A 186 -21.38 8.97 8.04
N TYR A 187 -22.10 8.02 7.44
CA TYR A 187 -23.23 8.35 6.58
C TYR A 187 -24.44 8.80 7.42
N PRO A 188 -25.25 9.76 6.95
CA PRO A 188 -26.48 10.14 7.64
C PRO A 188 -27.39 8.93 7.87
N GLY A 189 -27.83 8.74 9.13
CA GLY A 189 -28.67 7.63 9.53
C GLY A 189 -27.97 6.28 9.66
N SER A 190 -26.65 6.19 9.46
CA SER A 190 -25.91 4.94 9.67
C SER A 190 -25.86 4.52 11.14
N ALA A 191 -25.59 3.24 11.41
CA ALA A 191 -25.41 2.73 12.76
C ALA A 191 -24.33 3.51 13.53
N LEU A 192 -23.24 3.91 12.85
CA LEU A 192 -22.22 4.76 13.45
C LEU A 192 -22.73 6.17 13.75
N ALA A 193 -23.54 6.78 12.87
CA ALA A 193 -24.12 8.10 13.12
C ALA A 193 -25.09 8.10 14.31
N GLN A 194 -25.83 7.02 14.51
CA GLN A 194 -26.77 6.86 15.63
C GLN A 194 -26.07 6.61 16.97
N GLN A 195 -24.86 6.04 16.93
CA GLN A 195 -24.05 5.71 18.11
C GLN A 195 -22.96 6.74 18.41
N ALA A 196 -22.80 7.76 17.55
CA ALA A 196 -21.88 8.86 17.81
C ALA A 196 -22.37 9.68 19.02
N PRO A 197 -21.47 10.09 19.93
CA PRO A 197 -21.82 10.87 21.12
C PRO A 197 -22.31 12.29 20.78
#